data_AF-A0A6P7GYM1-F1
#
_entry.id   AF-A0A6P7GYM1-F1
#
_cell.length_a   1.000
_cell.length_b   1.000
_cell.length_c   1.000
_cell.angle_alpha   90.00
_cell.angle_beta   90.00
_cell.angle_gamma   90.00
#
_symmetry.space_group_name_H-M   'P 1'
#
loop_
_entity.id
_entity.type
_entity.pdbx_description
1 polymer ?
#
loop_
_entity_poly.entity_id
_entity_poly.type
_entity_poly.pdbx_seq_one_letter_code
_entity_poly.pdbx_strand_id
1 'polypeptide(L)'
;MINFGEDPLKTNLNASEMLPDVAKRLNYSLSKGLDKSIVGKLTEIFLTATNCERLCPPQLNSEIFSAINDKNKIREDKYLQTMQTILAASIMSLYKEVELGLNEKKKGISKQLPIP
;
A
#
# COMPACT_ATOMS: atom_id res chain seq x y z
N MET A 1 35.10 -10.66 -4.33
CA MET A 1 33.80 -11.33 -4.56
C MET A 1 32.76 -10.58 -3.74
N ILE A 2 31.85 -9.85 -4.37
CA ILE A 2 30.86 -9.01 -3.67
C ILE A 2 29.76 -9.94 -3.12
N ASN A 3 29.56 -9.92 -1.80
CA ASN A 3 28.53 -10.71 -1.13
C ASN A 3 27.21 -9.94 -1.20
N PHE A 4 26.22 -10.47 -1.91
CA PHE A 4 24.87 -9.87 -2.07
C PHE A 4 23.90 -10.26 -0.94
N GLY A 5 24.40 -10.90 0.12
CA GLY A 5 23.57 -11.43 1.20
C GLY A 5 22.98 -12.79 0.86
N GLU A 6 22.20 -13.33 1.80
CA GLU A 6 21.48 -14.60 1.62
C GLU A 6 20.17 -14.38 0.86
N ASP A 7 19.83 -15.33 0.01
CA ASP A 7 18.55 -15.32 -0.71
C ASP A 7 17.42 -15.65 0.28
N PRO A 8 16.51 -14.70 0.58
CA PRO A 8 15.46 -14.91 1.57
C PRO A 8 14.49 -16.03 1.17
N LEU A 9 14.39 -16.35 -0.13
CA LEU A 9 13.56 -17.44 -0.64
C LEU A 9 14.15 -18.83 -0.37
N LYS A 10 15.43 -18.93 0.03
CA LYS A 10 16.06 -20.20 0.44
C LYS A 10 15.72 -20.62 1.87
N THR A 11 14.98 -19.80 2.60
CA THR A 11 14.46 -20.16 3.92
C THR A 11 13.18 -21.00 3.77
N ASN A 12 13.00 -22.04 4.58
CA ASN A 12 11.78 -22.88 4.59
C ASN A 12 10.55 -22.16 5.21
N LEU A 13 10.58 -20.83 5.32
CA LEU A 13 9.53 -20.00 5.94
C LEU A 13 8.55 -19.42 4.91
N ASN A 14 8.64 -19.83 3.64
CA ASN A 14 7.84 -19.26 2.57
C ASN A 14 6.38 -19.77 2.61
N ALA A 15 5.44 -18.85 2.42
CA ALA A 15 4.01 -19.12 2.34
C ALA A 15 3.61 -19.72 0.97
N SER A 16 2.30 -19.97 0.79
CA SER A 16 1.73 -20.45 -0.47
C SER A 16 2.09 -19.59 -1.68
N GLU A 17 2.19 -20.23 -2.85
CA GLU A 17 2.43 -19.53 -4.11
C GLU A 17 1.28 -18.58 -4.46
N MET A 18 1.64 -17.41 -4.98
CA MET A 18 0.70 -16.45 -5.54
C MET A 18 0.25 -16.91 -6.94
N LEU A 19 -0.97 -16.52 -7.35
CA LEU A 19 -1.45 -16.75 -8.72
C LEU A 19 -0.42 -16.26 -9.76
N PRO A 20 -0.08 -17.09 -10.78
CA PRO A 20 1.03 -16.79 -11.70
C PRO A 20 0.96 -15.42 -12.36
N ASP A 21 -0.22 -14.99 -12.80
CA ASP A 21 -0.40 -13.70 -13.46
C ASP A 21 -0.17 -12.52 -12.51
N VAL A 22 -0.54 -12.66 -11.24
CA VAL A 22 -0.32 -11.64 -10.21
C VAL A 22 1.16 -11.57 -9.88
N ALA A 23 1.79 -12.72 -9.66
CA ALA A 23 3.23 -12.83 -9.41
C ALA A 23 4.06 -12.20 -10.54
N LYS A 24 3.69 -12.46 -11.80
CA LYS A 24 4.34 -11.87 -12.99
C LYS A 24 4.26 -10.34 -12.98
N ARG A 25 3.08 -9.78 -12.71
CA ARG A 25 2.87 -8.32 -12.66
C ARG A 25 3.64 -7.68 -11.51
N LEU A 26 3.65 -8.29 -10.34
CA LEU A 26 4.41 -7.80 -9.18
C LEU A 26 5.91 -7.86 -9.45
N ASN A 27 6.44 -8.97 -9.94
CA ASN A 27 7.87 -9.08 -10.26
C ASN A 27 8.31 -8.02 -11.28
N TYR A 28 7.49 -7.76 -12.31
CA TYR A 28 7.76 -6.67 -13.25
C TYR A 28 7.77 -5.30 -12.54
N SER A 29 6.73 -5.00 -11.77
CA SER A 29 6.58 -3.70 -11.10
C SER A 29 7.64 -3.45 -10.04
N LEU A 30 8.01 -4.47 -9.27
CA LEU A 30 9.02 -4.39 -8.21
C LEU A 30 10.44 -4.28 -8.76
N SER A 31 10.72 -4.90 -9.92
CA SER A 31 12.05 -4.79 -10.56
C SER A 31 12.26 -3.49 -11.33
N LYS A 32 11.20 -2.87 -11.85
CA LYS A 32 11.27 -1.63 -12.63
C LYS A 32 10.86 -0.39 -11.84
N GLY A 33 10.26 -0.57 -10.67
CA GLY A 33 9.59 0.50 -9.95
C GLY A 33 8.27 0.90 -10.61
N LEU A 34 7.53 1.76 -9.94
CA LEU A 34 6.32 2.38 -10.48
C LEU A 34 6.63 3.83 -10.88
N ASP A 35 6.05 4.26 -12.00
CA ASP A 35 6.15 5.63 -12.44
C ASP A 35 5.45 6.57 -11.44
N LYS A 36 6.06 7.73 -11.15
CA LYS A 36 5.50 8.70 -10.19
C LYS A 36 4.09 9.17 -10.57
N SER A 37 3.80 9.29 -11.87
CA SER A 37 2.46 9.65 -12.35
C SER A 37 1.43 8.57 -12.03
N ILE A 38 1.82 7.29 -12.09
CA ILE A 38 0.96 6.16 -11.74
C ILE A 38 0.72 6.17 -10.23
N VAL A 39 1.78 6.35 -9.43
CA VAL A 39 1.67 6.44 -7.97
C VAL A 39 0.72 7.57 -7.57
N GLY A 40 0.87 8.76 -8.18
CA GLY A 40 -0.02 9.90 -7.93
C GLY A 40 -1.50 9.58 -8.20
N LYS A 41 -1.80 8.99 -9.37
CA LYS A 41 -3.17 8.56 -9.72
C LYS A 41 -3.72 7.55 -8.72
N LEU A 42 -2.91 6.59 -8.29
CA LEU A 42 -3.35 5.57 -7.32
C LEU A 42 -3.66 6.19 -5.96
N THR A 43 -2.83 7.15 -5.49
CA THR A 43 -3.09 7.86 -4.22
C THR A 43 -4.32 8.77 -4.27
N GLU A 44 -4.73 9.24 -5.44
CA GLU A 44 -5.97 9.99 -5.62
C GLU A 44 -7.22 9.09 -5.64
N ILE A 45 -7.09 7.86 -6.15
CA ILE A 45 -8.19 6.89 -6.21
C ILE A 45 -8.44 6.24 -4.85
N PHE A 46 -7.37 5.85 -4.16
CA PHE A 46 -7.44 5.13 -2.90
C PHE A 46 -7.17 6.08 -1.73
N LEU A 47 -8.20 6.85 -1.38
CA LEU A 47 -8.14 7.81 -0.28
C LEU A 47 -8.03 7.10 1.08
N THR A 48 -7.30 7.72 2.01
CA THR A 48 -7.14 7.25 3.39
C THR A 48 -8.47 7.13 4.13
N ALA A 49 -8.61 6.09 4.96
CA ALA A 49 -9.77 5.90 5.79
C ALA A 49 -9.94 7.02 6.83
N THR A 50 -11.12 7.65 6.86
CA THR A 50 -11.44 8.76 7.77
C THR A 50 -11.48 8.35 9.24
N ASN A 51 -11.74 7.07 9.53
CA ASN A 51 -11.77 6.50 10.87
C ASN A 51 -10.41 5.94 11.31
N CYS A 52 -9.34 6.13 10.53
CA CYS A 52 -8.00 5.66 10.87
C CYS A 52 -6.98 6.80 10.75
N GLU A 53 -7.05 7.73 11.71
CA GLU A 53 -6.24 8.96 11.72
C GLU A 53 -4.73 8.71 11.58
N ARG A 54 -4.23 7.61 12.17
CA ARG A 54 -2.80 7.27 12.12
C ARG A 54 -2.30 6.83 10.74
N LEU A 55 -3.20 6.51 9.80
CA LEU A 55 -2.83 6.30 8.40
C LEU A 55 -2.63 7.61 7.65
N CYS A 56 -3.18 8.72 8.15
CA CYS A 56 -2.98 10.03 7.57
C CYS A 56 -1.63 10.60 8.07
N PRO A 57 -0.72 10.99 7.16
CA PRO A 57 0.50 11.65 7.59
C PRO A 57 0.20 13.01 8.24
N PRO A 58 0.77 13.31 9.42
CA PRO A 58 0.66 14.64 9.99
C PRO A 58 1.39 15.64 9.09
N GLN A 59 0.80 16.83 8.92
CA GLN A 59 1.47 17.92 8.22
C GLN A 59 2.39 18.66 9.18
N LEU A 60 3.59 19.00 8.70
CA LEU A 60 4.52 19.81 9.46
C LEU A 60 3.91 21.19 9.75
N ASN A 61 3.84 21.54 11.03
CA ASN A 61 3.32 22.82 11.49
C ASN A 61 4.18 23.97 10.90
N SER A 62 3.53 25.06 10.47
CA SER A 62 4.19 26.19 9.81
C SER A 62 5.21 26.92 10.69
N GLU A 63 4.95 27.05 12.00
CA GLU A 63 5.88 27.66 12.96
C GLU A 63 7.12 26.79 13.12
N ILE A 64 6.94 25.47 13.22
CA ILE A 64 8.05 24.51 13.30
C ILE A 64 8.84 24.52 11.99
N PHE A 65 8.16 24.54 10.84
CA PHE A 65 8.80 24.65 9.53
C PHE A 65 9.71 25.87 9.45
N SER A 66 9.23 27.04 9.91
CA SER A 66 10.03 28.27 9.94
C SER A 66 11.20 28.23 10.92
N ALA A 67 11.10 27.43 11.99
CA ALA A 67 12.17 27.27 12.98
C ALA A 67 13.26 26.27 12.55
N ILE A 68 12.98 25.37 11.60
CA ILE A 68 13.95 24.38 11.12
C ILE A 68 14.85 25.02 10.05
N ASN A 69 16.10 25.29 10.42
CA ASN A 69 17.11 25.80 9.50
C ASN A 69 17.68 24.71 8.56
N ASP A 70 17.58 23.44 8.94
CA ASP A 70 18.09 22.33 8.13
C ASP A 70 17.08 21.88 7.06
N LYS A 71 17.35 22.28 5.82
CA LYS A 71 16.53 21.89 4.65
C LYS A 71 16.50 20.38 4.40
N ASN A 72 17.52 19.62 4.84
CA ASN A 72 17.51 18.17 4.69
C ASN A 72 16.46 17.54 5.58
N LYS A 73 16.25 18.06 6.80
CA LYS A 73 15.21 17.59 7.72
C LYS A 73 13.80 17.86 7.20
N ILE A 74 13.58 19.02 6.59
CA ILE A 74 12.31 19.34 5.92
C ILE A 74 12.05 18.37 4.75
N ARG A 75 13.09 18.06 3.96
CA ARG A 75 12.98 17.12 2.84
C ARG A 75 12.71 15.69 3.30
N GLU A 76 13.35 15.26 4.39
CA GLU A 76 13.15 13.96 5.03
C GLU A 76 11.70 13.80 5.50
N ASP A 77 11.18 14.80 6.22
CA ASP A 77 9.79 14.83 6.69
C ASP A 77 8.79 14.72 5.52
N LYS A 78 8.96 15.53 4.46
CA LYS A 78 8.10 15.44 3.26
C LYS A 78 8.17 14.08 2.57
N TYR A 79 9.34 13.45 2.55
CA TYR A 79 9.50 12.11 2.02
C TYR A 79 8.71 11.09 2.86
N LEU A 80 8.80 11.16 4.19
CA LEU A 80 8.06 10.27 5.09
C LEU A 80 6.54 10.45 4.94
N GLN A 81 6.05 11.68 4.83
CA GLN A 81 4.64 11.96 4.56
C GLN A 81 4.18 11.33 3.23
N THR A 82 5.01 11.41 2.20
CA THR A 82 4.74 10.80 0.90
C THR A 82 4.66 9.27 1.02
N MET A 83 5.62 8.65 1.71
CA MET A 83 5.63 7.20 1.92
C MET A 83 4.42 6.72 2.72
N GLN A 84 4.03 7.46 3.77
CA GLN A 84 2.85 7.12 4.56
C GLN A 84 1.56 7.28 3.75
N THR A 85 1.47 8.28 2.87
CA THR A 85 0.34 8.44 1.94
C THR A 85 0.23 7.24 0.99
N ILE A 86 1.35 6.81 0.41
CA ILE A 86 1.40 5.64 -0.48
C ILE A 86 0.99 4.38 0.29
N LEU A 87 1.47 4.21 1.52
CA LEU A 87 1.10 3.09 2.38
C LEU A 87 -0.41 3.08 2.68
N ALA A 88 -0.99 4.22 3.04
CA ALA A 88 -2.42 4.35 3.30
C ALA A 88 -3.25 3.99 2.06
N ALA A 89 -2.88 4.52 0.90
CA ALA A 89 -3.53 4.20 -0.37
C ALA A 89 -3.43 2.70 -0.71
N SER A 90 -2.29 2.09 -0.42
CA SER A 90 -2.07 0.65 -0.64
C SER A 90 -2.93 -0.22 0.29
N ILE A 91 -3.09 0.18 1.55
CA ILE A 91 -3.99 -0.51 2.49
C ILE A 91 -5.44 -0.39 2.02
N MET A 92 -5.85 0.80 1.55
CA MET A 92 -7.20 1.06 1.10
C MET A 92 -7.55 0.36 -0.22
N SER A 93 -6.57 0.16 -1.11
CA SER A 93 -6.77 -0.65 -2.31
C SER A 93 -7.02 -2.12 -1.98
N LEU A 94 -6.24 -2.69 -1.05
CA LEU A 94 -6.45 -4.05 -0.54
C LEU A 94 -7.81 -4.19 0.14
N TYR A 95 -8.18 -3.21 0.99
CA TYR A 95 -9.49 -3.20 1.63
C TYR A 95 -10.64 -3.28 0.62
N LYS A 96 -10.56 -2.51 -0.48
CA LYS A 96 -11.60 -2.50 -1.51
C LYS A 96 -11.77 -3.87 -2.19
N GLU A 97 -10.67 -4.55 -2.51
CA GLU A 97 -10.73 -5.89 -3.08
C GLU A 97 -11.28 -6.92 -2.08
N VAL A 98 -10.88 -6.83 -0.80
CA VAL A 98 -11.41 -7.69 0.26
C VAL A 98 -12.92 -7.46 0.45
N GLU A 99 -13.36 -6.19 0.45
CA GLU A 99 -14.77 -5.82 0.55
C GLU A 99 -15.59 -6.40 -0.61
N LEU A 100 -15.09 -6.30 -1.85
CA LEU A 100 -15.72 -6.89 -3.03
C LEU A 100 -15.91 -8.40 -2.85
N GLY A 101 -14.84 -9.13 -2.51
CA GLY A 101 -14.90 -10.58 -2.31
C GLY A 101 -15.84 -11.00 -1.17
N LEU A 102 -15.91 -10.24 -0.08
CA LEU A 102 -16.86 -10.47 1.01
C LEU A 102 -18.31 -10.24 0.57
N ASN A 103 -18.55 -9.20 -0.22
CA ASN A 103 -19.89 -8.88 -0.73
C ASN A 103 -20.39 -9.91 -1.75
N GLU A 104 -19.52 -10.46 -2.60
CA GLU A 104 -19.85 -11.56 -3.50
C GLU A 104 -20.27 -12.83 -2.73
N LYS A 105 -19.53 -13.19 -1.67
CA LYS A 105 -19.89 -14.32 -0.81
C LYS A 105 -21.26 -14.13 -0.14
N LYS A 106 -21.56 -12.94 0.37
CA LYS A 106 -22.89 -12.63 0.95
C LYS A 106 -24.03 -12.76 -0.07
N LYS A 107 -23.81 -12.33 -1.32
CA LYS A 107 -24.77 -12.51 -2.43
C LYS A 107 -24.97 -13.98 -2.82
N GLY A 108 -23.93 -14.80 -2.72
CA GLY A 108 -24.03 -16.25 -2.93
C GLY A 108 -24.89 -16.95 -1.88
N ILE A 109 -24.74 -16.56 -0.61
CA ILE A 109 -25.49 -17.13 0.53
C ILE A 109 -26.98 -16.71 0.50
N SER A 110 -27.27 -15.45 0.17
CA SER A 110 -28.66 -14.94 0.09
C SER A 110 -29.47 -15.51 -1.08
N LYS A 111 -28.83 -16.10 -2.10
CA LYS A 111 -29.50 -16.83 -3.19
C LYS A 111 -29.84 -18.29 -2.85
N GLN A 112 -29.40 -18.82 -1.70
CA GLN A 112 -29.58 -20.22 -1.31
C GLN A 112 -30.78 -20.49 -0.38
N LEU A 113 -31.62 -19.49 -0.09
CA LEU A 113 -32.86 -19.70 0.66
C LEU A 113 -34.09 -19.55 -0.26
N PRO A 114 -34.56 -20.63 -0.90
CA PRO A 114 -35.98 -20.82 -1.10
C PRO A 114 -36.55 -21.31 0.24
N ILE A 115 -37.25 -20.44 0.96
CA ILE A 115 -38.07 -20.89 2.09
C ILE A 115 -39.35 -21.46 1.46
N PRO A 116 -39.71 -22.74 1.72
CA PRO A 116 -40.98 -23.32 1.28
C PRO A 116 -42.20 -22.69 1.98
#